data_AF-A0A7S1EG03-F1
#
_entry.id   AF-A0A7S1EG03-F1
#
_cell.length_a   1.000
_cell.length_b   1.000
_cell.length_c   1.000
_cell.angle_alpha   90.00
_cell.angle_beta   90.00
_cell.angle_gamma   90.00
#
_symmetry.space_group_name_H-M   'P 1'
#
loop_
_entity.id
_entity.type
_entity.pdbx_description
1 polymer ?
#
loop_
_entity_poly.entity_id
_entity_poly.type
_entity_poly.pdbx_seq_one_letter_code
_entity_poly.pdbx_strand_id
1 'polypeptide(L)'
;GADKAKIVNDAIGALRLKVGHSDFGKANGLFEDKWAPLWVVDFPMFEHDEENNRWAAVHHPFTAPKDGHEELMKTDPGACIAKAYDMVLNGWELGGGSVRIHRAEVQAKVFDALNIGAEDQRIKFGFLLDALQ
;
A
#
# COMPACT_ATOMS: atom_id res chain seq x y z
N GLY A 1 12.17 21.63 -12.99
CA GLY A 1 12.27 20.31 -12.31
C GLY A 1 11.24 19.38 -12.92
N ALA A 2 11.46 18.07 -12.87
CA ALA A 2 10.68 17.06 -13.59
C ALA A 2 9.27 16.76 -13.04
N ASP A 3 8.74 17.55 -12.07
CA ASP A 3 7.50 17.32 -11.29
C ASP A 3 7.68 16.38 -10.06
N LYS A 4 6.60 16.14 -9.29
CA LYS A 4 6.58 15.24 -8.12
C LYS A 4 6.80 13.78 -8.56
N ALA A 5 7.43 12.99 -7.69
CA ALA A 5 7.76 11.59 -7.97
C ALA A 5 6.57 10.75 -8.45
N LYS A 6 5.39 10.91 -7.81
CA LYS A 6 4.16 10.22 -8.23
C LYS A 6 3.77 10.54 -9.68
N ILE A 7 3.78 11.83 -10.06
CA ILE A 7 3.41 12.28 -11.41
C ILE A 7 4.39 11.71 -12.44
N VAL A 8 5.70 11.76 -12.14
CA VAL A 8 6.74 11.23 -13.03
C VAL A 8 6.58 9.72 -13.21
N ASN A 9 6.41 8.98 -12.11
CA ASN A 9 6.28 7.53 -12.14
C ASN A 9 5.03 7.09 -12.92
N ASP A 10 3.88 7.75 -12.69
CA ASP A 10 2.63 7.46 -13.38
C ASP A 10 2.76 7.75 -14.89
N ALA A 11 3.31 8.92 -15.26
CA ALA A 11 3.44 9.33 -16.65
C ALA A 11 4.44 8.46 -17.43
N ILE A 12 5.63 8.22 -16.88
CA ILE A 12 6.67 7.42 -17.54
C ILE A 12 6.30 5.93 -17.54
N GLY A 13 5.63 5.43 -16.51
CA GLY A 13 5.07 4.08 -16.47
C GLY A 13 4.05 3.85 -17.59
N ALA A 14 3.09 4.76 -17.75
CA ALA A 14 2.10 4.70 -18.84
C ALA A 14 2.75 4.82 -20.22
N LEU A 15 3.71 5.74 -20.39
CA LEU A 15 4.44 5.90 -21.64
C LEU A 15 5.23 4.64 -22.00
N ARG A 16 5.92 4.02 -21.03
CA ARG A 16 6.66 2.76 -21.20
C ARG A 16 5.75 1.67 -21.77
N LEU A 17 4.57 1.48 -21.18
CA LEU A 17 3.60 0.49 -21.67
C LEU A 17 3.14 0.81 -23.09
N LYS A 18 2.80 2.07 -23.38
CA LYS A 18 2.36 2.49 -24.72
C LYS A 18 3.43 2.24 -25.79
N VAL A 19 4.69 2.57 -25.50
CA VAL A 19 5.80 2.32 -26.43
C VAL A 19 6.03 0.83 -26.60
N GLY A 20 6.07 0.06 -25.52
CA GLY A 20 6.27 -1.40 -25.57
C GLY A 20 5.21 -2.10 -26.43
N HIS A 21 3.93 -1.77 -26.25
CA HIS A 21 2.83 -2.41 -26.99
C HIS A 21 2.67 -1.92 -28.44
N SER A 22 3.36 -0.85 -28.86
CA SER A 22 3.31 -0.34 -30.23
C SER A 22 4.00 -1.27 -31.24
N ASP A 23 3.71 -1.09 -32.53
CA ASP A 23 4.39 -1.84 -33.60
C ASP A 23 5.90 -1.60 -33.60
N PHE A 24 6.32 -0.36 -33.30
CA PHE A 24 7.73 -0.03 -33.12
C PHE A 24 8.35 -0.84 -31.97
N GLY A 25 7.67 -0.91 -30.82
CA GLY A 25 8.16 -1.65 -29.65
C GLY A 25 8.33 -3.13 -29.96
N LYS A 26 7.33 -3.74 -30.61
CA LYS A 26 7.37 -5.15 -31.02
C LYS A 26 8.47 -5.43 -32.04
N ALA A 27 8.63 -4.57 -33.05
CA ALA A 27 9.64 -4.74 -34.10
C ALA A 27 11.09 -4.59 -33.59
N ASN A 28 11.29 -3.86 -32.49
CA ASN A 28 12.61 -3.59 -31.91
C ASN A 28 12.90 -4.40 -30.63
N GLY A 29 12.10 -5.44 -30.33
CA GLY A 29 12.33 -6.31 -29.17
C GLY A 29 12.09 -5.64 -27.81
N LEU A 30 11.26 -4.60 -27.75
CA LEU A 30 10.86 -3.92 -26.50
C LEU A 30 9.60 -4.54 -25.87
N PHE A 31 9.06 -5.58 -26.48
CA PHE A 31 7.92 -6.36 -25.99
C PHE A 31 8.25 -7.85 -26.06
N GLU A 32 7.87 -8.57 -25.01
CA GLU A 32 8.02 -10.02 -24.91
C GLU A 32 6.66 -10.65 -24.63
N ASP A 33 6.27 -11.61 -25.46
CA ASP A 33 5.04 -12.39 -25.26
C ASP A 33 5.33 -13.61 -24.38
N LYS A 34 5.41 -13.37 -23.07
CA LYS A 34 5.69 -14.41 -22.06
C LYS A 34 4.89 -14.18 -20.79
N TRP A 35 4.79 -15.21 -19.97
CA TRP A 35 4.30 -15.06 -18.60
C TRP A 35 5.42 -14.58 -17.68
N ALA A 36 5.19 -13.45 -17.01
CA ALA A 36 6.08 -12.84 -16.05
C ALA A 36 5.33 -12.60 -14.72
N PRO A 37 5.09 -13.66 -13.91
CA PRO A 37 4.53 -13.52 -12.58
C PRO A 37 5.57 -12.94 -11.60
N LEU A 38 5.12 -12.07 -10.69
CA LEU A 38 5.93 -11.55 -9.60
C LEU A 38 5.07 -11.20 -8.38
N TRP A 39 5.72 -11.15 -7.22
CA TRP A 39 5.14 -10.60 -6.00
C TRP A 39 5.65 -9.18 -5.79
N VAL A 40 4.73 -8.24 -5.58
CA VAL A 40 5.07 -6.94 -4.99
C VAL A 40 4.87 -7.06 -3.49
N VAL A 41 5.88 -6.69 -2.72
CA VAL A 41 5.90 -6.77 -1.25
C VAL A 41 6.44 -5.46 -0.70
N ASP A 42 6.43 -5.31 0.63
CA ASP A 42 6.94 -4.13 1.32
C ASP A 42 6.23 -2.83 0.90
N PHE A 43 4.91 -2.91 0.76
CA PHE A 43 4.07 -1.74 0.55
C PHE A 43 4.16 -0.78 1.73
N PRO A 44 4.07 0.54 1.51
CA PRO A 44 3.83 1.49 2.58
C PRO A 44 2.56 1.12 3.34
N MET A 45 2.58 1.29 4.65
CA MET A 45 1.40 1.05 5.48
C MET A 45 0.37 2.18 5.35
N PHE A 46 0.87 3.41 5.21
CA PHE A 46 0.08 4.61 5.08
C PHE A 46 0.51 5.43 3.86
N GLU A 47 -0.42 6.16 3.28
CA GLU A 47 -0.16 7.22 2.31
C GLU A 47 -0.61 8.56 2.88
N HIS A 48 0.16 9.62 2.62
CA HIS A 48 -0.21 10.97 3.03
C HIS A 48 -1.08 11.61 1.96
N ASP A 49 -2.30 11.96 2.35
CA ASP A 49 -3.23 12.76 1.58
C ASP A 49 -2.86 14.24 1.80
N GLU A 50 -2.10 14.80 0.86
CA GLU A 50 -1.62 16.18 0.91
C GLU A 50 -2.76 17.21 0.90
N GLU A 51 -3.91 16.88 0.28
CA GLU A 51 -5.05 17.79 0.16
C GLU A 51 -5.78 17.95 1.50
N ASN A 52 -5.98 16.83 2.21
CA ASN A 52 -6.68 16.82 3.50
C ASN A 52 -5.72 16.80 4.70
N ASN A 53 -4.41 16.82 4.45
CA ASN A 53 -3.33 16.74 5.43
C ASN A 53 -3.54 15.61 6.45
N ARG A 54 -3.81 14.40 5.95
CA ARG A 54 -4.10 13.22 6.77
C ARG A 54 -3.42 11.97 6.23
N TRP A 55 -3.27 10.97 7.08
CA TRP A 55 -2.83 9.64 6.64
C TRP A 55 -4.03 8.77 6.29
N ALA A 56 -3.91 8.01 5.21
CA ALA A 56 -4.84 6.98 4.81
C ALA A 56 -4.13 5.62 4.77
N ALA A 57 -4.85 4.52 5.00
CA ALA A 57 -4.29 3.18 4.88
C ALA A 57 -4.20 2.80 3.39
N VAL A 58 -3.05 2.30 2.94
CA VAL A 58 -2.85 1.91 1.53
C VAL A 58 -3.73 0.71 1.14
N HIS A 59 -3.88 -0.27 2.03
CA HIS A 59 -4.68 -1.47 1.76
C HIS A 59 -5.99 -1.44 2.57
N HIS A 60 -5.88 -1.68 3.88
CA HIS A 60 -7.00 -1.56 4.82
C HIS A 60 -6.46 -1.42 6.25
N PRO A 61 -7.28 -0.89 7.19
CA PRO A 61 -6.84 -0.58 8.56
C PRO A 61 -6.41 -1.78 9.41
N PHE A 62 -6.72 -3.01 8.97
CA PHE A 62 -6.39 -4.25 9.70
C PHE A 62 -5.08 -4.92 9.23
N THR A 63 -4.31 -4.26 8.37
CA THR A 63 -3.03 -4.78 7.87
C THR A 63 -1.96 -4.63 8.92
N ALA A 64 -1.20 -5.69 9.19
CA ALA A 64 -0.12 -5.64 10.17
C ALA A 64 1.10 -4.86 9.65
N PRO A 65 1.77 -4.07 10.51
CA PRO A 65 3.07 -3.51 10.19
C PRO A 65 4.13 -4.62 10.08
N LYS A 66 5.21 -4.34 9.36
CA LYS A 66 6.42 -5.15 9.37
C LYS A 66 7.03 -5.16 10.77
N ASP A 67 7.67 -6.27 11.14
CA ASP A 67 8.24 -6.42 12.48
C ASP A 67 9.26 -5.31 12.76
N GLY A 68 9.09 -4.60 13.87
CA GLY A 68 9.93 -3.47 14.25
C GLY A 68 9.46 -2.10 13.73
N HIS A 69 8.41 -2.04 12.91
CA HIS A 69 7.84 -0.77 12.41
C HIS A 69 6.70 -0.24 13.29
N GLU A 70 6.35 -0.91 14.39
CA GLU A 70 5.18 -0.56 15.20
C GLU A 70 5.24 0.87 15.78
N GLU A 71 6.44 1.35 16.14
CA GLU A 71 6.62 2.71 16.66
C GLU A 71 6.61 3.77 15.56
N LEU A 72 6.96 3.39 14.33
CA LEU A 72 6.95 4.31 13.18
C LEU A 72 5.54 4.79 12.86
N MET A 73 4.50 3.99 13.15
CA MET A 73 3.10 4.40 13.00
C MET A 73 2.77 5.70 13.76
N LYS A 74 3.52 6.02 14.83
CA LYS A 74 3.34 7.23 15.61
C LYS A 74 4.37 8.31 15.27
N THR A 75 5.63 7.93 15.04
CA THR A 75 6.73 8.90 14.88
C THR A 75 6.97 9.32 13.44
N ASP A 76 6.84 8.39 12.49
CA ASP A 76 7.05 8.61 11.06
C ASP A 76 6.20 7.60 10.24
N PRO A 77 4.89 7.87 10.07
CA PRO A 77 3.99 6.93 9.40
C PRO A 77 4.40 6.63 7.95
N GLY A 78 5.09 7.56 7.29
CA GLY A 78 5.57 7.39 5.91
C GLY A 78 6.67 6.36 5.77
N ALA A 79 7.42 6.08 6.83
CA ALA A 79 8.44 5.02 6.86
C ALA A 79 7.89 3.65 7.33
N CYS A 80 6.61 3.58 7.73
CA CYS A 80 6.01 2.34 8.17
C CYS A 80 5.69 1.43 6.96
N ILE A 81 6.19 0.19 6.99
CA ILE A 81 5.98 -0.79 5.94
C ILE A 81 4.95 -1.81 6.41
N ALA A 82 4.04 -2.21 5.53
CA ALA A 82 3.03 -3.21 5.78
C ALA A 82 3.51 -4.62 5.44
N LYS A 83 3.00 -5.61 6.17
CA LYS A 83 3.03 -7.03 5.78
C LYS A 83 1.93 -7.33 4.76
N ALA A 84 1.94 -6.59 3.66
CA ALA A 84 1.03 -6.73 2.53
C ALA A 84 1.79 -7.19 1.28
N TYR A 85 1.07 -7.84 0.37
CA TYR A 85 1.63 -8.41 -0.84
C TYR A 85 0.57 -8.51 -1.94
N ASP A 86 1.01 -8.31 -3.18
CA ASP A 86 0.19 -8.45 -4.38
C ASP A 86 0.85 -9.39 -5.39
N MET A 87 0.06 -10.32 -5.95
CA MET A 87 0.47 -11.14 -7.09
C MET A 87 0.18 -10.38 -8.37
N VAL A 88 1.21 -10.14 -9.17
CA VAL A 88 1.10 -9.45 -10.45
C VAL A 88 1.51 -10.40 -11.57
N LEU A 89 0.71 -10.45 -12.63
CA LEU A 89 1.00 -11.18 -13.86
C LEU A 89 0.93 -10.23 -15.05
N ASN A 90 2.04 -10.05 -15.75
CA ASN A 90 2.11 -9.23 -16.97
C ASN A 90 1.56 -7.81 -16.77
N GLY A 91 1.79 -7.21 -15.60
CA GLY A 91 1.33 -5.86 -15.25
C GLY A 91 -0.10 -5.78 -14.72
N TRP A 92 -0.80 -6.91 -14.58
CA TRP A 92 -2.13 -6.99 -13.96
C TRP A 92 -2.04 -7.54 -12.55
N GLU A 93 -2.69 -6.87 -11.60
CA GLU A 93 -2.93 -7.43 -10.27
C GLU A 93 -3.93 -8.58 -10.38
N LEU A 94 -3.52 -9.78 -9.96
CA LEU A 94 -4.40 -10.94 -9.90
C LEU A 94 -5.08 -11.11 -8.54
N GLY A 95 -4.47 -10.54 -7.51
CA GLY A 95 -4.99 -10.52 -6.15
C GLY A 95 -3.91 -10.22 -5.12
N GLY A 96 -4.35 -9.74 -3.98
CA GLY A 96 -3.48 -9.33 -2.89
C GLY A 96 -3.97 -9.82 -1.52
N GLY A 97 -3.12 -9.62 -0.53
CA GLY A 97 -3.41 -9.99 0.84
C GLY A 97 -2.50 -9.31 1.83
N SER A 98 -2.78 -9.53 3.10
CA SER A 98 -1.94 -9.05 4.19
C SER A 98 -2.04 -9.93 5.42
N VAL A 99 -0.96 -9.93 6.19
CA VAL A 99 -0.98 -10.43 7.56
C VAL A 99 -1.86 -9.50 8.37
N ARG A 100 -2.77 -10.07 9.17
CA ARG A 100 -3.74 -9.30 9.95
C ARG A 100 -3.18 -8.94 11.32
N ILE A 101 -3.55 -7.75 11.78
CA ILE A 101 -3.30 -7.36 13.17
C ILE A 101 -4.12 -8.27 14.08
N HIS A 102 -3.44 -8.86 15.06
CA HIS A 102 -4.03 -9.79 16.03
C HIS A 102 -3.81 -9.35 17.49
N ARG A 103 -3.31 -8.12 17.70
CA ARG A 103 -3.11 -7.52 19.03
C ARG A 103 -3.87 -6.21 19.10
N ALA A 104 -4.75 -6.06 20.09
CA ALA A 104 -5.56 -4.84 20.27
C ALA A 104 -4.71 -3.57 20.38
N GLU A 105 -3.56 -3.64 21.07
CA GLU A 105 -2.63 -2.52 21.22
C GLU A 105 -2.07 -1.99 19.88
N VAL A 106 -1.80 -2.90 18.93
CA VAL A 106 -1.26 -2.52 17.61
C VAL A 106 -2.38 -1.95 16.75
N GLN A 107 -3.58 -2.52 16.84
CA GLN A 107 -4.75 -2.04 16.09
C GLN A 107 -5.14 -0.61 16.51
N ALA A 108 -5.06 -0.31 17.81
CA ALA A 108 -5.28 1.03 18.33
C ALA A 108 -4.27 2.05 17.76
N LYS A 109 -2.97 1.70 17.71
CA LYS A 109 -1.94 2.56 17.09
C LYS A 109 -2.23 2.87 15.62
N VAL A 110 -2.76 1.90 14.86
CA VAL A 110 -3.15 2.13 13.46
C VAL A 110 -4.31 3.11 13.37
N PHE A 111 -5.33 2.97 14.21
CA PHE A 111 -6.45 3.90 14.22
C PHE A 111 -6.05 5.31 14.64
N ASP A 112 -5.14 5.43 15.60
CA ASP A 112 -4.57 6.73 16.01
C ASP A 112 -3.81 7.39 14.85
N ALA A 113 -3.01 6.62 14.10
CA ALA A 113 -2.31 7.12 12.90
C ALA A 113 -3.28 7.60 11.81
N LEU A 114 -4.44 6.94 11.68
CA LEU A 114 -5.52 7.32 10.77
C LEU A 114 -6.43 8.44 11.33
N ASN A 115 -6.09 9.01 12.48
CA ASN A 115 -6.84 10.05 13.18
C ASN A 115 -8.31 9.66 13.48
N ILE A 116 -8.54 8.38 13.78
CA ILE A 116 -9.83 7.86 14.22
C ILE A 116 -9.85 7.94 15.75
N GLY A 117 -10.68 8.80 16.32
CA GLY A 117 -10.73 9.00 17.77
C GLY A 117 -11.20 7.78 18.56
N ALA A 118 -10.80 7.66 19.83
CA ALA A 118 -11.08 6.48 20.66
C ALA A 118 -12.58 6.13 20.77
N GLU A 119 -13.46 7.13 20.84
CA GLU A 119 -14.92 6.91 20.84
C GLU A 119 -15.38 6.26 19.52
N ASP A 120 -14.94 6.81 18.39
CA ASP A 120 -15.19 6.29 17.05
C ASP A 120 -14.62 4.88 16.86
N GLN A 121 -13.43 4.60 17.42
CA GLN A 121 -12.83 3.27 17.42
C GLN A 121 -13.72 2.26 18.15
N ARG A 122 -14.24 2.61 19.33
CA ARG A 122 -15.12 1.71 20.10
C ARG A 122 -16.49 1.54 19.44
N ILE A 123 -17.07 2.61 18.87
CA ILE A 123 -18.36 2.53 18.18
C ILE A 123 -18.26 1.68 16.91
N LYS A 124 -17.23 1.89 16.08
CA LYS A 124 -17.12 1.25 14.75
C LYS A 124 -16.45 -0.12 14.81
N PHE A 125 -15.51 -0.32 15.73
CA PHE A 125 -14.64 -1.50 15.77
C PHE A 125 -14.55 -2.14 17.16
N GLY A 126 -15.39 -1.74 18.12
CA GLY A 126 -15.35 -2.27 19.50
C GLY A 126 -15.44 -3.80 19.56
N PHE A 127 -16.35 -4.39 18.78
CA PHE A 127 -16.50 -5.86 18.71
C PHE A 127 -15.21 -6.56 18.27
N LEU A 128 -14.46 -5.97 17.34
CA LEU A 128 -13.21 -6.52 16.84
C LEU A 128 -12.10 -6.31 17.88
N LEU A 129 -12.02 -5.13 18.49
CA LEU A 129 -11.03 -4.82 19.51
C LEU A 129 -11.18 -5.71 20.75
N ASP A 130 -12.41 -6.00 21.17
CA ASP A 130 -12.70 -6.88 22.30
C ASP A 130 -12.36 -8.34 21.97
N ALA A 131 -12.52 -8.77 20.71
CA ALA A 131 -12.14 -10.11 20.26
C ALA A 131 -10.61 -10.31 20.11
N LEU A 132 -9.83 -9.23 20.14
CA LEU A 132 -8.36 -9.22 20.04
C LEU A 132 -7.66 -9.13 21.41
N GLN A 133 -8.42 -9.16 22.51
CA GLN A 133 -7.93 -9.23 23.90
C GLN A 133 -7.79 -10.69 24.37
#